data_AF-A0AAF0EWL8-F1
#
_entry.id   AF-A0AAF0EWL8-F1
#
_cell.length_a   1.000
_cell.length_b   1.000
_cell.length_c   1.000
_cell.angle_alpha   90.00
_cell.angle_beta   90.00
_cell.angle_gamma   90.00
#
_symmetry.space_group_name_H-M   'P 1'
#
loop_
_entity.id
_entity.type
_entity.pdbx_description
1 polymer ?
#
loop_
_entity_poly.entity_id
_entity_poly.type
_entity_poly.pdbx_seq_one_letter_code
_entity_poly.pdbx_strand_id
1 'polypeptide(L)'
;MQASGEATPLDALFGASFDLNDATQDPAEAKRLRREARFRAAFEHARETYTAKIDDEAWFFEHGVQDEPHEVEQAVELDAKTTQRLEACITYLYFKKRYAAAYAWACALLRRLHVLVEMPSGAWHATSTFPAYPVRSQTKLQKSLSGSGAARESLDIALRCMLQLHPDTLWTLSNEELGIVAAAFHKVRLDPAEYRGLVAGDVVQDDAVKKMLWTPLPGLAVTLGDVCARSGHYRSALEAYALVLGVRGPQWRILASSAYAFSELAHGTNSPALCTLAQASLACALQVCTFTNRVTLARNALAGKVLRPEHIPPLSSAPAAEQHSEASEDAALLHDLLHTEPLRPEATVGVLHVALRKRGGASLLSKRLPSYLYTAQQMLQGNDTAWFAYEDDAPAAEAPRSVKTL
;
A
#
# COMPACT_ATOMS: atom_id res chain seq x y z
N MET A 1 -63.80 37.87 -32.53
CA MET A 1 -62.53 37.14 -32.74
C MET A 1 -61.58 37.55 -31.63
N GLN A 2 -61.55 36.76 -30.56
CA GLN A 2 -60.59 36.86 -29.46
C GLN A 2 -59.30 36.18 -29.89
N ALA A 3 -58.16 36.83 -29.69
CA ALA A 3 -56.85 36.18 -29.70
C ALA A 3 -56.52 35.80 -28.25
N SER A 4 -56.53 34.50 -27.97
CA SER A 4 -56.06 33.89 -26.73
C SER A 4 -54.52 33.85 -26.75
N GLY A 5 -53.87 34.61 -25.88
CA GLY A 5 -52.46 34.44 -25.57
C GLY A 5 -52.27 33.24 -24.65
N GLU A 6 -51.59 32.20 -25.13
CA GLU A 6 -51.17 31.06 -24.33
C GLU A 6 -50.08 31.48 -23.34
N ALA A 7 -50.31 31.20 -22.06
CA ALA A 7 -49.30 31.33 -21.00
C ALA A 7 -48.25 30.22 -21.14
N THR A 8 -46.97 30.56 -20.97
CA THR A 8 -45.89 29.58 -21.09
C THR A 8 -45.79 28.69 -19.84
N PRO A 9 -45.29 27.44 -19.95
CA PRO A 9 -45.27 26.47 -18.84
C PRO A 9 -44.43 26.87 -17.63
N LEU A 10 -43.58 27.90 -17.76
CA LEU A 10 -42.79 28.44 -16.66
C LEU A 10 -43.64 29.26 -15.68
N ASP A 11 -44.67 29.95 -16.14
CA ASP A 11 -45.51 30.79 -15.29
C ASP A 11 -46.43 29.97 -14.36
N ALA A 12 -46.67 28.69 -14.69
CA ALA A 12 -47.41 27.75 -13.86
C ALA A 12 -46.56 27.14 -12.72
N LEU A 13 -45.22 27.18 -12.82
CA LEU A 13 -44.32 26.63 -11.81
C LEU A 13 -43.96 27.63 -10.69
N PHE A 14 -44.21 28.92 -10.92
CA PHE A 14 -43.90 30.02 -9.99
C PHE A 14 -45.19 30.66 -9.49
N GLY A 15 -45.84 29.96 -8.55
CA GLY A 15 -47.13 30.36 -7.99
C GLY A 15 -47.23 31.84 -7.61
N ALA A 16 -48.36 32.42 -8.03
CA ALA A 16 -49.12 33.53 -7.47
C ALA A 16 -48.36 34.69 -6.79
N SER A 17 -48.55 35.88 -7.37
CA SER A 17 -48.38 37.18 -6.73
C SER A 17 -48.93 37.20 -5.30
N PHE A 18 -48.05 37.20 -4.31
CA PHE A 18 -48.42 37.39 -2.91
C PHE A 18 -48.60 38.90 -2.64
N ASP A 19 -49.79 39.28 -2.20
CA ASP A 19 -50.19 40.65 -1.86
C ASP A 19 -49.19 41.27 -0.87
N LEU A 20 -48.55 42.35 -1.31
CA LEU A 20 -47.66 43.20 -0.52
C LEU A 20 -48.48 44.25 0.24
N ASN A 21 -49.22 43.81 1.26
CA ASN A 21 -49.76 44.70 2.28
C ASN A 21 -49.34 44.18 3.65
N ASP A 22 -48.03 44.25 3.93
CA ASP A 22 -47.57 44.36 5.31
C ASP A 22 -46.30 45.22 5.36
N ALA A 23 -46.51 46.50 5.61
CA ALA A 23 -45.47 47.49 5.76
C ALA A 23 -44.92 47.38 7.19
N THR A 24 -43.76 46.73 7.37
CA THR A 24 -42.80 46.97 8.49
C THR A 24 -41.52 46.12 8.45
N GLN A 25 -41.22 45.38 7.38
CA GLN A 25 -39.96 44.62 7.28
C GLN A 25 -38.91 45.37 6.46
N ASP A 26 -37.70 45.46 7.02
CA ASP A 26 -36.50 45.98 6.34
C ASP A 26 -36.42 45.34 4.94
N PRO A 27 -36.31 46.13 3.85
CA PRO A 27 -36.23 45.60 2.49
C PRO A 27 -35.10 44.56 2.31
N ALA A 28 -34.05 44.60 3.14
CA ALA A 28 -33.02 43.58 3.17
C ALA A 28 -33.53 42.23 3.72
N GLU A 29 -34.39 42.25 4.73
CA GLU A 29 -34.99 41.07 5.35
C GLU A 29 -36.03 40.41 4.43
N ALA A 30 -36.87 41.21 3.77
CA ALA A 30 -37.82 40.73 2.76
C ALA A 30 -37.10 40.04 1.58
N LYS A 31 -35.94 40.56 1.16
CA LYS A 31 -35.10 39.94 0.12
C LYS A 31 -34.47 38.62 0.59
N ARG A 32 -34.05 38.54 1.86
CA ARG A 32 -33.52 37.31 2.46
C ARG A 32 -34.59 36.21 2.51
N LEU A 33 -35.78 36.54 3.01
CA LEU A 33 -36.91 35.62 3.10
C LEU A 33 -37.34 35.07 1.73
N ARG A 34 -37.37 35.93 0.70
CA ARG A 34 -37.64 35.47 -0.69
C ARG A 34 -36.58 34.49 -1.20
N ARG A 35 -35.31 34.71 -0.87
CA ARG A 35 -34.22 33.82 -1.30
C ARG A 35 -34.29 32.48 -0.56
N GLU A 36 -34.55 32.51 0.75
CA GLU A 36 -34.74 31.31 1.57
C GLU A 36 -35.94 30.49 1.10
N ALA A 37 -37.08 31.14 0.81
CA ALA A 37 -38.26 30.48 0.27
C ALA A 37 -37.98 29.80 -1.08
N ARG A 38 -37.22 30.45 -1.97
CA ARG A 38 -36.81 29.86 -3.26
C ARG A 38 -35.90 28.63 -3.07
N PHE A 39 -34.93 28.70 -2.16
CA PHE A 39 -34.08 27.55 -1.87
C PHE A 39 -34.86 26.39 -1.24
N ARG A 40 -35.78 26.69 -0.32
CA ARG A 40 -36.62 25.67 0.32
C ARG A 40 -37.54 24.98 -0.69
N ALA A 41 -38.20 25.75 -1.56
CA ALA A 41 -39.03 25.21 -2.64
C ALA A 41 -38.21 24.36 -3.64
N ALA A 42 -37.01 24.82 -4.01
CA ALA A 42 -36.12 24.04 -4.88
C ALA A 42 -35.65 22.73 -4.21
N PHE A 43 -35.40 22.76 -2.89
CA PHE A 43 -35.02 21.58 -2.13
C PHE A 43 -36.18 20.59 -1.97
N GLU A 44 -37.39 21.08 -1.69
CA GLU A 44 -38.61 20.26 -1.61
C GLU A 44 -38.93 19.61 -2.96
N HIS A 45 -38.84 20.39 -4.05
CA HIS A 45 -39.01 19.87 -5.40
C HIS A 45 -37.93 18.84 -5.76
N ALA A 46 -36.66 19.10 -5.44
CA ALA A 46 -35.59 18.13 -5.62
C ALA A 46 -35.85 16.87 -4.80
N ARG A 47 -36.32 16.98 -3.55
CA ARG A 47 -36.65 15.82 -2.72
C ARG A 47 -37.80 14.98 -3.29
N GLU A 48 -38.83 15.63 -3.84
CA GLU A 48 -39.98 14.96 -4.44
C GLU A 48 -39.65 14.29 -5.78
N THR A 49 -38.75 14.90 -6.56
CA THR A 49 -38.39 14.42 -7.90
C THR A 49 -37.11 13.59 -7.93
N TYR A 50 -36.34 13.57 -6.84
CA TYR A 50 -35.12 12.77 -6.74
C TYR A 50 -35.48 11.30 -6.56
N THR A 51 -35.53 10.59 -7.68
CA THR A 51 -35.23 9.16 -7.67
C THR A 51 -33.74 8.98 -7.43
N ALA A 52 -33.39 8.39 -6.29
CA ALA A 52 -32.03 7.93 -6.04
C ALA A 52 -31.63 7.07 -7.23
N LYS A 53 -30.57 7.48 -7.92
CA LYS A 53 -29.99 6.64 -8.96
C LYS A 53 -29.49 5.39 -8.24
N ILE A 54 -30.22 4.30 -8.39
CA ILE A 54 -29.78 3.00 -7.92
C ILE A 54 -28.67 2.64 -8.88
N ASP A 55 -27.42 2.80 -8.43
CA ASP A 55 -26.27 2.28 -9.15
C ASP A 55 -26.34 0.75 -9.05
N ASP A 56 -27.15 0.15 -9.92
CA ASP A 56 -27.22 -1.29 -10.07
C ASP A 56 -25.95 -1.82 -10.76
N GLU A 57 -25.77 -3.14 -10.74
CA GLU A 57 -24.60 -3.76 -11.38
C GLU A 57 -24.57 -3.45 -12.89
N ALA A 58 -25.73 -3.20 -13.50
CA ALA A 58 -25.87 -2.84 -14.90
C ALA A 58 -25.24 -1.47 -15.21
N TRP A 59 -25.28 -0.49 -14.30
CA TRP A 59 -24.66 0.83 -14.49
C TRP A 59 -23.15 0.76 -14.79
N PHE A 60 -22.42 -0.17 -14.16
CA PHE A 60 -20.99 -0.38 -14.42
C PHE A 60 -20.73 -0.89 -15.84
N PHE A 61 -21.70 -1.59 -16.44
CA PHE A 61 -21.56 -2.27 -17.73
C PHE A 61 -22.45 -1.69 -18.85
N GLU A 62 -23.25 -0.66 -18.56
CA GLU A 62 -24.40 -0.18 -19.36
C GLU A 62 -24.06 0.42 -20.75
N HIS A 63 -22.79 0.44 -21.15
CA HIS A 63 -22.34 1.10 -22.39
C HIS A 63 -21.25 0.31 -23.13
N GLY A 64 -21.42 -1.00 -23.31
CA GLY A 64 -20.46 -1.82 -24.09
C GLY A 64 -19.18 -2.13 -23.33
N VAL A 65 -19.32 -2.44 -22.04
CA VAL A 65 -18.27 -3.05 -21.21
C VAL A 65 -18.79 -4.48 -20.95
N GLN A 66 -18.97 -5.28 -22.01
CA GLN A 66 -19.62 -6.58 -21.89
C GLN A 66 -18.61 -7.63 -21.40
N ASP A 67 -18.23 -7.65 -20.12
CA ASP A 67 -17.37 -8.71 -19.51
C ASP A 67 -16.04 -9.07 -20.25
N GLU A 68 -15.72 -8.43 -21.38
CA GLU A 68 -14.69 -8.76 -22.36
C GLU A 68 -13.58 -7.69 -22.30
N PRO A 69 -12.42 -7.99 -21.68
CA PRO A 69 -11.32 -7.04 -21.52
C PRO A 69 -10.77 -6.47 -22.85
N HIS A 70 -10.97 -7.19 -23.95
CA HIS A 70 -10.48 -6.82 -25.27
C HIS A 70 -11.12 -5.55 -25.84
N GLU A 71 -12.35 -5.21 -25.44
CA GLU A 71 -13.04 -4.00 -25.91
C GLU A 71 -12.34 -2.71 -25.43
N VAL A 72 -11.69 -2.74 -24.25
CA VAL A 72 -10.92 -1.61 -23.70
C VAL A 72 -9.61 -1.39 -24.45
N GLU A 73 -8.96 -2.48 -24.86
CA GLU A 73 -7.69 -2.40 -25.60
C GLU A 73 -7.89 -1.77 -26.98
N GLN A 74 -9.06 -1.97 -27.59
CA GLN A 74 -9.40 -1.52 -28.93
C GLN A 74 -10.05 -0.13 -28.99
N ALA A 75 -10.46 0.45 -27.86
CA ALA A 75 -11.12 1.76 -27.81
C ALA A 75 -10.21 2.90 -28.29
N VAL A 76 -10.64 3.66 -29.30
CA VAL A 76 -9.83 4.68 -30.02
C VAL A 76 -9.41 5.86 -29.13
N GLU A 77 -10.27 6.27 -28.19
CA GLU A 77 -9.97 7.32 -27.20
C GLU A 77 -10.53 6.91 -25.83
N LEU A 78 -9.79 7.22 -24.77
CA LEU A 78 -10.22 7.02 -23.39
C LEU A 78 -10.25 8.39 -22.72
N ASP A 79 -11.45 8.95 -22.59
CA ASP A 79 -11.65 10.20 -21.86
C ASP A 79 -11.50 9.95 -20.34
N ALA A 80 -11.37 11.03 -19.57
CA ALA A 80 -11.18 10.94 -18.13
C ALA A 80 -12.36 10.25 -17.44
N LYS A 81 -13.59 10.47 -17.93
CA LYS A 81 -14.81 9.88 -17.37
C LYS A 81 -14.86 8.37 -17.58
N THR A 82 -14.50 7.90 -18.77
CA THR A 82 -14.43 6.45 -19.07
C THR A 82 -13.31 5.81 -18.26
N THR A 83 -12.17 6.49 -18.10
CA THR A 83 -11.06 5.99 -17.27
C THR A 83 -11.50 5.77 -15.82
N GLN A 84 -12.15 6.77 -15.21
CA GLN A 84 -12.68 6.65 -13.84
C GLN A 84 -13.76 5.58 -13.72
N ARG A 85 -14.63 5.44 -14.73
CA ARG A 85 -15.63 4.38 -14.76
C ARG A 85 -14.99 3.00 -14.79
N LEU A 86 -13.98 2.79 -15.65
CA LEU A 86 -13.26 1.52 -15.72
C LEU A 86 -12.54 1.18 -14.41
N GLU A 87 -11.89 2.16 -13.77
CA GLU A 87 -11.28 1.99 -12.45
C GLU A 87 -12.31 1.55 -11.40
N ALA A 88 -13.50 2.17 -11.40
CA ALA A 88 -14.59 1.79 -10.52
C ALA A 88 -15.10 0.37 -10.82
N CYS A 89 -15.22 -0.03 -12.10
CA CYS A 89 -15.58 -1.38 -12.51
C CYS A 89 -14.55 -2.42 -12.04
N ILE A 90 -13.25 -2.14 -12.23
CA ILE A 90 -12.15 -3.02 -11.78
C ILE A 90 -12.21 -3.22 -10.25
N THR A 91 -12.40 -2.12 -9.52
CA THR A 91 -12.54 -2.13 -8.06
C THR A 91 -13.76 -2.94 -7.62
N TYR A 92 -14.89 -2.73 -8.28
CA TYR A 92 -16.12 -3.47 -8.05
C TYR A 92 -15.93 -4.98 -8.26
N LEU A 93 -15.32 -5.38 -9.39
CA LEU A 93 -15.02 -6.77 -9.70
C LEU A 93 -14.11 -7.40 -8.63
N TYR A 94 -13.09 -6.67 -8.16
CA TYR A 94 -12.22 -7.11 -7.07
C TYR A 94 -13.00 -7.37 -5.78
N PHE A 95 -13.85 -6.43 -5.35
CA PHE A 95 -14.66 -6.60 -4.13
C PHE A 95 -15.72 -7.69 -4.24
N LYS A 96 -16.21 -7.95 -5.46
CA LYS A 96 -17.07 -9.11 -5.77
C LYS A 96 -16.30 -10.42 -5.91
N LYS A 97 -15.00 -10.43 -5.60
CA LYS A 97 -14.09 -11.60 -5.68
C LYS A 97 -13.99 -12.20 -7.08
N ARG A 98 -14.31 -11.42 -8.13
CA ARG A 98 -14.10 -11.79 -9.54
C ARG A 98 -12.66 -11.45 -9.94
N TYR A 99 -11.67 -12.02 -9.24
CA TYR A 99 -10.26 -11.60 -9.35
C TYR A 99 -9.66 -11.77 -10.75
N ALA A 100 -10.01 -12.85 -11.46
CA ALA A 100 -9.53 -13.06 -12.83
C ALA A 100 -10.03 -11.97 -13.78
N ALA A 101 -11.31 -11.58 -13.67
CA ALA A 101 -11.88 -10.49 -14.45
C ALA A 101 -11.24 -9.16 -14.05
N ALA A 102 -11.20 -8.83 -12.75
CA ALA A 102 -10.58 -7.60 -12.25
C ALA A 102 -9.12 -7.47 -12.71
N TYR A 103 -8.35 -8.56 -12.70
CA TYR A 103 -6.98 -8.61 -13.20
C TYR A 103 -6.91 -8.31 -14.70
N ALA A 104 -7.71 -8.98 -15.52
CA ALA A 104 -7.70 -8.79 -16.96
C ALA A 104 -8.09 -7.35 -17.36
N TRP A 105 -9.13 -6.80 -16.73
CA TRP A 105 -9.55 -5.41 -16.91
C TRP A 105 -8.49 -4.40 -16.44
N ALA A 106 -7.83 -4.66 -15.32
CA ALA A 106 -6.72 -3.84 -14.85
C ALA A 106 -5.55 -3.86 -15.85
N CYS A 107 -5.17 -5.02 -16.38
CA CYS A 107 -4.10 -5.14 -17.37
C CYS A 107 -4.44 -4.39 -18.67
N ALA A 108 -5.67 -4.53 -19.17
CA ALA A 108 -6.14 -3.79 -20.35
C ALA A 108 -6.05 -2.27 -20.14
N LEU A 109 -6.53 -1.77 -19.00
CA LEU A 109 -6.46 -0.35 -18.65
C LEU A 109 -5.01 0.13 -18.50
N LEU A 110 -4.14 -0.66 -17.86
CA LEU A 110 -2.72 -0.31 -17.66
C LEU A 110 -1.93 -0.24 -18.98
N ARG A 111 -2.21 -1.13 -19.94
CA ARG A 111 -1.64 -1.04 -21.30
C ARG A 111 -2.06 0.26 -21.97
N ARG A 112 -3.35 0.61 -21.87
CA ARG A 112 -3.87 1.85 -22.46
C ARG A 112 -3.29 3.10 -21.80
N LEU A 113 -3.12 3.09 -20.48
CA LEU A 113 -2.49 4.18 -19.73
C LEU A 113 -0.96 4.21 -19.93
N HIS A 114 -0.41 3.37 -20.81
CA HIS A 114 1.03 3.29 -21.13
C HIS A 114 1.89 2.99 -19.89
N VAL A 115 1.32 2.23 -18.95
CA VAL A 115 2.04 1.68 -17.78
C VAL A 115 2.72 0.38 -18.18
N LEU A 116 2.01 -0.49 -18.89
CA LEU A 116 2.54 -1.73 -19.45
C LEU A 116 2.96 -1.50 -20.91
N VAL A 117 4.25 -1.66 -21.19
CA VAL A 117 4.82 -1.70 -22.53
C VAL A 117 5.24 -3.14 -22.82
N GLU A 118 5.06 -3.58 -24.07
CA GLU A 118 5.60 -4.85 -24.56
C GLU A 118 7.10 -4.92 -24.28
N MET A 119 7.47 -5.84 -23.38
CA MET A 119 8.86 -6.07 -23.01
C MET A 119 9.52 -6.95 -24.08
N PRO A 120 10.72 -6.61 -24.57
CA PRO A 120 11.45 -7.51 -25.45
C PRO A 120 11.75 -8.81 -24.69
N SER A 121 11.37 -9.94 -25.29
CA SER A 121 11.63 -11.28 -24.78
C SER A 121 13.12 -11.43 -24.48
N GLY A 122 13.48 -11.71 -23.22
CA GLY A 122 14.86 -11.97 -22.80
C GLY A 122 15.55 -10.88 -21.97
N ALA A 123 14.94 -9.72 -21.74
CA ALA A 123 15.53 -8.64 -20.92
C ALA A 123 15.64 -8.97 -19.40
N TRP A 124 15.08 -10.10 -18.96
CA TRP A 124 14.91 -10.49 -17.55
C TRP A 124 15.95 -11.49 -17.03
N HIS A 125 16.76 -12.08 -17.92
CA HIS A 125 17.69 -13.14 -17.54
C HIS A 125 19.07 -12.59 -17.17
N ALA A 126 19.26 -11.99 -15.98
CA ALA A 126 20.60 -11.90 -15.38
C ALA A 126 20.69 -11.27 -13.97
N THR A 127 19.76 -10.41 -13.55
CA THR A 127 19.96 -9.63 -12.31
C THR A 127 19.04 -10.07 -11.19
N SER A 128 19.60 -10.26 -9.99
CA SER A 128 18.90 -10.62 -8.74
C SER A 128 17.91 -9.56 -8.22
N THR A 129 17.73 -8.47 -8.96
CA THR A 129 16.83 -7.35 -8.69
C THR A 129 16.13 -6.93 -9.98
N PHE A 130 14.85 -6.51 -9.88
CA PHE A 130 14.09 -6.00 -11.03
C PHE A 130 14.79 -4.75 -11.59
N PRO A 131 15.25 -4.78 -12.87
CA PRO A 131 15.93 -3.64 -13.49
C PRO A 131 15.00 -2.42 -13.56
N ALA A 132 15.61 -1.24 -13.66
CA ALA A 132 14.86 -0.03 -13.96
C ALA A 132 14.13 -0.21 -15.31
N TYR A 133 12.83 0.06 -15.32
CA TYR A 133 12.01 -0.03 -16.53
C TYR A 133 12.65 0.83 -17.63
N PRO A 134 12.97 0.29 -18.83
CA PRO A 134 13.48 1.11 -19.91
C PRO A 134 12.37 2.07 -20.32
N VAL A 135 12.49 3.33 -19.89
CA VAL A 135 11.58 4.39 -20.27
C VAL A 135 11.73 4.58 -21.77
N ARG A 136 10.83 3.99 -22.58
CA ARG A 136 10.67 4.41 -23.97
C ARG A 136 10.45 5.92 -23.98
N SER A 137 10.89 6.60 -25.03
CA SER A 137 10.55 8.00 -25.27
C SER A 137 9.03 8.16 -25.24
N GLN A 138 8.49 8.55 -24.09
CA GLN A 138 7.07 8.76 -23.89
C GLN A 138 6.73 10.20 -24.24
N THR A 139 5.65 10.39 -24.99
CA THR A 139 5.08 11.72 -25.22
C THR A 139 4.61 12.32 -23.88
N LYS A 140 4.48 13.66 -23.80
CA LYS A 140 3.97 14.32 -22.58
C LYS A 140 2.63 13.75 -22.12
N LEU A 141 1.76 13.40 -23.07
CA LEU A 141 0.46 12.78 -22.80
C LEU A 141 0.63 11.40 -22.17
N GLN A 142 1.48 10.53 -22.73
CA GLN A 142 1.74 9.19 -22.18
C GLN A 142 2.31 9.23 -20.77
N LYS A 143 3.22 10.18 -20.50
CA LYS A 143 3.76 10.40 -19.15
C LYS A 143 2.65 10.81 -18.17
N SER A 144 1.77 11.72 -18.60
CA SER A 144 0.62 12.16 -17.80
C SER A 144 -0.32 11.01 -17.47
N LEU A 145 -0.71 10.21 -18.48
CA LEU A 145 -1.62 9.07 -18.32
C LEU A 145 -1.03 7.98 -17.41
N SER A 146 0.23 7.59 -17.64
CA SER A 146 0.87 6.57 -16.80
C SER A 146 1.08 7.06 -15.37
N GLY A 147 1.19 8.38 -15.16
CA GLY A 147 1.34 9.00 -13.85
C GLY A 147 0.03 9.24 -13.09
N SER A 148 -1.12 9.01 -13.73
CA SER A 148 -2.46 9.27 -13.19
C SER A 148 -2.79 8.43 -11.93
N GLY A 149 -3.80 8.87 -11.17
CA GLY A 149 -4.32 8.10 -10.04
C GLY A 149 -4.87 6.73 -10.46
N ALA A 150 -5.68 6.71 -11.52
CA ALA A 150 -6.25 5.49 -12.09
C ALA A 150 -5.18 4.46 -12.45
N ALA A 151 -4.04 4.89 -13.01
CA ALA A 151 -2.91 4.00 -13.31
C ALA A 151 -2.34 3.35 -12.05
N ARG A 152 -2.24 4.08 -10.93
CA ARG A 152 -1.67 3.57 -9.68
C ARG A 152 -2.63 2.61 -8.99
N GLU A 153 -3.91 2.97 -8.91
CA GLU A 153 -4.95 2.14 -8.28
C GLU A 153 -5.17 0.85 -9.09
N SER A 154 -5.24 0.94 -10.42
CA SER A 154 -5.35 -0.25 -11.28
C SER A 154 -4.13 -1.17 -11.15
N LEU A 155 -2.93 -0.59 -11.00
CA LEU A 155 -1.70 -1.35 -10.78
C LEU A 155 -1.70 -2.06 -9.43
N ASP A 156 -2.16 -1.39 -8.36
CA ASP A 156 -2.30 -2.01 -7.05
C ASP A 156 -3.35 -3.13 -7.06
N ILE A 157 -4.50 -2.92 -7.71
CA ILE A 157 -5.53 -3.96 -7.86
C ILE A 157 -5.00 -5.15 -8.66
N ALA A 158 -4.25 -4.93 -9.75
CA ALA A 158 -3.63 -6.01 -10.50
C ALA A 158 -2.72 -6.88 -9.62
N LEU A 159 -1.84 -6.26 -8.83
CA LEU A 159 -0.98 -6.97 -7.88
C LEU A 159 -1.79 -7.72 -6.80
N ARG A 160 -2.85 -7.10 -6.25
CA ARG A 160 -3.73 -7.76 -5.29
C ARG A 160 -4.46 -8.95 -5.90
N CYS A 161 -4.92 -8.84 -7.14
CA CYS A 161 -5.52 -9.96 -7.87
C CYS A 161 -4.52 -11.11 -8.04
N MET A 162 -3.25 -10.83 -8.37
CA MET A 162 -2.21 -11.88 -8.45
C MET A 162 -2.11 -12.66 -7.13
N LEU A 163 -2.08 -11.96 -5.98
CA LEU A 163 -2.07 -12.61 -4.66
C LEU A 163 -3.30 -13.48 -4.41
N GLN A 164 -4.48 -13.09 -4.91
CA GLN A 164 -5.72 -13.84 -4.72
C GLN A 164 -5.88 -15.00 -5.71
N LEU A 165 -5.31 -14.89 -6.91
CA LEU A 165 -5.26 -15.97 -7.90
C LEU A 165 -4.27 -17.07 -7.49
N HIS A 166 -3.27 -16.72 -6.67
CA HIS A 166 -2.25 -17.63 -6.14
C HIS A 166 -2.21 -17.58 -4.58
N PRO A 167 -3.26 -18.06 -3.89
CA PRO A 167 -3.41 -17.86 -2.45
C PRO A 167 -2.39 -18.64 -1.60
N ASP A 168 -2.04 -19.86 -2.02
CA ASP A 168 -1.36 -20.85 -1.16
C ASP A 168 -0.10 -21.49 -1.79
N THR A 169 0.32 -21.04 -2.97
CA THR A 169 1.43 -21.66 -3.70
C THR A 169 2.43 -20.61 -4.13
N LEU A 170 3.73 -20.91 -3.95
CA LEU A 170 4.77 -20.22 -4.70
C LEU A 170 4.45 -20.36 -6.19
N TRP A 171 4.48 -19.25 -6.93
CA TRP A 171 4.25 -19.28 -8.37
C TRP A 171 5.35 -18.55 -9.11
N THR A 172 5.58 -18.96 -10.36
CA THR A 172 6.51 -18.30 -11.26
C THR A 172 5.76 -17.22 -12.03
N LEU A 173 6.29 -16.00 -12.02
CA LEU A 173 5.70 -14.88 -12.76
C LEU A 173 5.80 -15.12 -14.27
N SER A 174 4.68 -14.98 -14.96
CA SER A 174 4.62 -14.87 -16.42
C SER A 174 5.29 -13.57 -16.90
N ASN A 175 5.59 -13.47 -18.19
CA ASN A 175 6.16 -12.25 -18.78
C ASN A 175 5.28 -11.00 -18.56
N GLU A 176 3.96 -11.18 -18.56
CA GLU A 176 3.02 -10.10 -18.29
C GLU A 176 3.09 -9.65 -16.82
N GLU A 177 3.05 -10.60 -15.89
CA GLU A 177 3.17 -10.31 -14.45
C GLU A 177 4.52 -9.68 -14.10
N LEU A 178 5.61 -10.10 -14.75
CA LEU A 178 6.91 -9.43 -14.64
C LEU A 178 6.82 -7.97 -15.09
N GLY A 179 6.10 -7.68 -16.17
CA GLY A 179 5.84 -6.31 -16.63
C GLY A 179 5.07 -5.47 -15.60
N ILE A 180 4.08 -6.06 -14.92
CA ILE A 180 3.31 -5.43 -13.84
C ILE A 180 4.22 -5.12 -12.64
N VAL A 181 5.00 -6.10 -12.18
CA VAL A 181 5.94 -5.93 -11.06
C VAL A 181 6.99 -4.86 -11.38
N ALA A 182 7.51 -4.84 -12.61
CA ALA A 182 8.45 -3.83 -13.07
C ALA A 182 7.86 -2.42 -13.04
N ALA A 183 6.64 -2.28 -13.59
CA ALA A 183 5.91 -1.02 -13.58
C ALA A 183 5.64 -0.55 -12.15
N ALA A 184 5.29 -1.46 -11.24
CA ALA A 184 5.10 -1.14 -9.82
C ALA A 184 6.40 -0.63 -9.19
N PHE A 185 7.54 -1.28 -9.41
CA PHE A 185 8.84 -0.78 -8.95
C PHE A 185 9.16 0.62 -9.48
N HIS A 186 8.88 0.89 -10.75
CA HIS A 186 9.05 2.22 -11.34
C HIS A 186 8.16 3.27 -10.67
N LYS A 187 7.00 2.90 -10.12
CA LYS A 187 6.09 3.83 -9.45
C LYS A 187 6.39 4.03 -7.97
N VAL A 188 6.89 3.00 -7.27
CA VAL A 188 7.18 3.08 -5.83
C VAL A 188 8.58 3.59 -5.52
N ARG A 189 9.55 3.43 -6.44
CA ARG A 189 10.90 3.97 -6.28
C ARG A 189 10.97 5.42 -6.75
N LEU A 190 11.83 6.20 -6.12
CA LEU A 190 12.25 7.50 -6.64
C LEU A 190 13.38 7.34 -7.65
N ASP A 191 13.78 8.46 -8.27
CA ASP A 191 14.99 8.46 -9.09
C ASP A 191 16.19 8.02 -8.23
N PRO A 192 17.08 7.12 -8.70
CA PRO A 192 18.27 6.70 -7.96
C PRO A 192 19.14 7.86 -7.46
N ALA A 193 19.10 9.03 -8.13
CA ALA A 193 19.78 10.23 -7.69
C ALA A 193 19.22 10.80 -6.38
N GLU A 194 17.93 10.61 -6.10
CA GLU A 194 17.28 11.08 -4.88
C GLU A 194 17.76 10.29 -3.65
N TYR A 195 18.14 9.02 -3.81
CA TYR A 195 18.69 8.20 -2.73
C TYR A 195 20.19 8.44 -2.45
N ARG A 196 20.86 9.28 -3.25
CA ARG A 196 22.30 9.53 -3.07
C ARG A 196 22.58 10.22 -1.74
N GLY A 197 23.68 9.81 -1.09
CA GLY A 197 24.11 10.39 0.17
C GLY A 197 23.41 9.81 1.41
N LEU A 198 22.54 8.81 1.27
CA LEU A 198 22.05 8.03 2.43
C LEU A 198 23.19 7.31 3.15
N VAL A 199 24.20 6.87 2.40
CA VAL A 199 25.37 6.17 2.90
C VAL A 199 26.62 6.79 2.29
N ALA A 200 27.66 6.98 3.11
CA ALA A 200 29.00 7.34 2.68
C ALA A 200 29.98 6.28 3.22
N GLY A 201 30.52 5.43 2.33
CA GLY A 201 31.23 4.22 2.74
C GLY A 201 30.28 3.25 3.43
N ASP A 202 30.59 2.88 4.67
CA ASP A 202 29.74 2.05 5.53
C ASP A 202 29.08 2.86 6.66
N VAL A 203 28.87 4.16 6.44
CA VAL A 203 28.28 5.08 7.44
C VAL A 203 27.00 5.69 6.91
N VAL A 204 25.90 5.46 7.63
CA VAL A 204 24.59 6.06 7.34
C VAL A 204 24.59 7.55 7.71
N GLN A 205 24.04 8.38 6.84
CA GLN A 205 23.96 9.83 7.03
C GLN A 205 22.60 10.24 7.62
N ASP A 206 22.54 10.45 8.94
CA ASP A 206 21.30 10.75 9.67
C ASP A 206 20.51 11.94 9.10
N ASP A 207 21.20 13.00 8.68
CA ASP A 207 20.56 14.20 8.14
C ASP A 207 19.93 13.96 6.76
N ALA A 208 20.53 13.10 5.94
CA ALA A 208 19.96 12.68 4.67
C ALA A 208 18.72 11.80 4.91
N VAL A 209 18.81 10.84 5.84
CA VAL A 209 17.71 9.95 6.23
C VAL A 209 16.48 10.73 6.70
N LYS A 210 16.66 11.77 7.52
CA LYS A 210 15.55 12.59 8.05
C LYS A 210 14.83 13.41 6.97
N LYS A 211 15.52 13.78 5.89
CA LYS A 211 14.97 14.61 4.80
C LYS A 211 14.47 13.78 3.62
N MET A 212 14.75 12.48 3.62
CA MET A 212 14.46 11.59 2.51
C MET A 212 12.96 11.40 2.32
N LEU A 213 12.48 11.65 1.09
CA LEU A 213 11.24 11.05 0.63
C LEU A 213 11.56 9.59 0.31
N TRP A 214 10.92 8.63 0.97
CA TRP A 214 11.28 7.23 0.79
C TRP A 214 10.56 6.60 -0.40
N THR A 215 9.24 6.79 -0.46
CA THR A 215 8.40 6.37 -1.58
C THR A 215 7.17 7.29 -1.67
N PRO A 216 6.69 7.60 -2.89
CA PRO A 216 5.44 8.33 -3.06
C PRO A 216 4.20 7.44 -2.82
N LEU A 217 4.35 6.10 -2.84
CA LEU A 217 3.23 5.15 -2.87
C LEU A 217 3.47 3.98 -1.90
N PRO A 218 3.43 4.24 -0.57
CA PRO A 218 3.68 3.20 0.42
C PRO A 218 2.66 2.04 0.35
N GLY A 219 1.39 2.31 0.02
CA GLY A 219 0.37 1.26 -0.12
C GLY A 219 0.71 0.26 -1.23
N LEU A 220 1.05 0.76 -2.43
CA LEU A 220 1.48 -0.05 -3.56
C LEU A 220 2.78 -0.82 -3.25
N ALA A 221 3.73 -0.20 -2.53
CA ALA A 221 4.97 -0.85 -2.13
C ALA A 221 4.74 -2.05 -1.20
N VAL A 222 3.73 -1.98 -0.33
CA VAL A 222 3.35 -3.13 0.51
C VAL A 222 2.84 -4.29 -0.35
N THR A 223 1.88 -4.05 -1.26
CA THR A 223 1.33 -5.08 -2.14
C THR A 223 2.42 -5.68 -3.04
N LEU A 224 3.29 -4.84 -3.58
CA LEU A 224 4.43 -5.24 -4.41
C LEU A 224 5.39 -6.16 -3.65
N GLY A 225 5.68 -5.83 -2.39
CA GLY A 225 6.50 -6.68 -1.52
C GLY A 225 5.87 -8.05 -1.31
N ASP A 226 4.56 -8.10 -1.04
CA ASP A 226 3.83 -9.36 -0.85
C ASP A 226 3.83 -10.22 -2.13
N VAL A 227 3.65 -9.62 -3.30
CA VAL A 227 3.75 -10.33 -4.59
C VAL A 227 5.15 -10.90 -4.78
N CYS A 228 6.19 -10.07 -4.62
CA CYS A 228 7.57 -10.52 -4.76
C CYS A 228 7.92 -11.65 -3.78
N ALA A 229 7.45 -11.56 -2.53
CA ALA A 229 7.72 -12.58 -1.52
C ALA A 229 7.05 -13.92 -1.89
N ARG A 230 5.78 -13.89 -2.33
CA ARG A 230 5.07 -15.10 -2.73
C ARG A 230 5.53 -15.70 -4.06
N SER A 231 6.16 -14.92 -4.93
CA SER A 231 6.77 -15.43 -6.15
C SER A 231 8.25 -15.81 -5.99
N GLY A 232 8.77 -15.84 -4.75
CA GLY A 232 10.16 -16.22 -4.45
C GLY A 232 11.22 -15.16 -4.76
N HIS A 233 10.83 -13.93 -5.11
CA HIS A 233 11.74 -12.81 -5.38
C HIS A 233 12.06 -12.01 -4.10
N TYR A 234 12.62 -12.69 -3.10
CA TYR A 234 12.76 -12.17 -1.73
C TYR A 234 13.61 -10.89 -1.60
N ARG A 235 14.68 -10.72 -2.40
CA ARG A 235 15.46 -9.45 -2.38
C ARG A 235 14.59 -8.26 -2.80
N SER A 236 13.78 -8.46 -3.84
CA SER A 236 12.88 -7.43 -4.34
C SER A 236 11.74 -7.15 -3.36
N ALA A 237 11.25 -8.19 -2.67
CA ALA A 237 10.31 -8.02 -1.57
C ALA A 237 10.90 -7.14 -0.46
N LEU A 238 12.13 -7.42 -0.03
CA LEU A 238 12.83 -6.64 0.99
C LEU A 238 13.03 -5.19 0.58
N GLU A 239 13.37 -4.92 -0.69
CA GLU A 239 13.45 -3.55 -1.19
C GLU A 239 12.11 -2.82 -1.08
N ALA A 240 11.01 -3.45 -1.52
CA ALA A 240 9.68 -2.84 -1.45
C ALA A 240 9.24 -2.59 0.01
N TYR A 241 9.44 -3.57 0.90
CA TYR A 241 9.16 -3.43 2.32
C TYR A 241 10.03 -2.36 3.00
N ALA A 242 11.30 -2.25 2.63
CA ALA A 242 12.21 -1.27 3.20
C ALA A 242 11.79 0.18 2.88
N LEU A 243 11.23 0.44 1.68
CA LEU A 243 10.66 1.74 1.35
C LEU A 243 9.52 2.11 2.31
N VAL A 244 8.67 1.14 2.67
CA VAL A 244 7.56 1.34 3.61
C VAL A 244 8.07 1.59 5.03
N LEU A 245 9.05 0.79 5.48
CA LEU A 245 9.71 0.98 6.77
C LEU A 245 10.41 2.33 6.86
N GLY A 246 11.00 2.80 5.77
CA GLY A 246 11.59 4.13 5.65
C GLY A 246 10.58 5.25 5.90
N VAL A 247 9.40 5.19 5.26
CA VAL A 247 8.33 6.20 5.45
C VAL A 247 7.70 6.12 6.85
N ARG A 248 7.37 4.92 7.30
CA ARG A 248 6.44 4.71 8.43
C ARG A 248 7.13 4.27 9.72
N GLY A 249 8.43 3.97 9.68
CA GLY A 249 9.13 3.34 10.77
C GLY A 249 8.76 1.85 10.95
N PRO A 250 9.03 1.28 12.13
CA PRO A 250 8.82 -0.15 12.38
C PRO A 250 7.33 -0.49 12.41
N GLN A 251 6.85 -1.19 11.39
CA GLN A 251 5.49 -1.73 11.32
C GLN A 251 5.52 -3.25 11.42
N TRP A 252 4.81 -3.83 12.40
CA TRP A 252 4.93 -5.25 12.71
C TRP A 252 4.63 -6.17 11.52
N ARG A 253 3.61 -5.85 10.70
CA ARG A 253 3.23 -6.67 9.53
C ARG A 253 4.36 -6.71 8.51
N ILE A 254 4.96 -5.54 8.24
CA ILE A 254 6.05 -5.40 7.28
C ILE A 254 7.32 -6.06 7.82
N LEU A 255 7.62 -5.89 9.11
CA LEU A 255 8.75 -6.56 9.76
C LEU A 255 8.61 -8.08 9.78
N ALA A 256 7.40 -8.61 9.99
CA ALA A 256 7.14 -10.04 9.92
C ALA A 256 7.33 -10.58 8.48
N SER A 257 6.85 -9.86 7.46
CA SER A 257 7.10 -10.23 6.07
C SER A 257 8.58 -10.12 5.69
N SER A 258 9.29 -9.09 6.16
CA SER A 258 10.74 -8.96 5.99
C SER A 258 11.49 -10.08 6.70
N ALA A 259 11.07 -10.49 7.90
CA ALA A 259 11.65 -11.62 8.61
C ALA A 259 11.55 -12.91 7.78
N TYR A 260 10.40 -13.16 7.18
CA TYR A 260 10.20 -14.29 6.27
C TYR A 260 11.13 -14.21 5.05
N ALA A 261 11.15 -13.07 4.35
CA ALA A 261 12.00 -12.89 3.18
C ALA A 261 13.51 -13.01 3.49
N PHE A 262 13.97 -12.47 4.61
CA PHE A 262 15.34 -12.67 5.09
C PHE A 262 15.62 -14.14 5.41
N SER A 263 14.69 -14.83 6.09
CA SER A 263 14.82 -16.24 6.45
C SER A 263 14.94 -17.14 5.22
N GLU A 264 14.17 -16.87 4.18
CA GLU A 264 14.23 -17.60 2.92
C GLU A 264 15.55 -17.35 2.17
N LEU A 265 16.04 -16.11 2.13
CA LEU A 265 17.35 -15.82 1.55
C LEU A 265 18.50 -16.45 2.35
N ALA A 266 18.44 -16.39 3.68
CA ALA A 266 19.45 -17.01 4.55
C ALA A 266 19.55 -18.51 4.31
N HIS A 267 18.43 -19.19 4.07
CA HIS A 267 18.45 -20.61 3.71
C HIS A 267 19.11 -20.84 2.34
N GLY A 268 18.78 -20.01 1.36
CA GLY A 268 19.33 -20.13 0.01
C GLY A 268 20.84 -19.86 -0.06
N THR A 269 21.36 -18.95 0.76
CA THR A 269 22.78 -18.55 0.74
C THR A 269 23.60 -19.05 1.93
N ASN A 270 22.98 -19.73 2.90
CA ASN A 270 23.56 -20.08 4.19
C ASN A 270 24.19 -18.88 4.93
N SER A 271 23.60 -17.69 4.79
CA SER A 271 24.16 -16.45 5.33
C SER A 271 23.76 -16.20 6.80
N PRO A 272 24.72 -16.16 7.74
CA PRO A 272 24.43 -15.87 9.15
C PRO A 272 23.97 -14.41 9.36
N ALA A 273 24.40 -13.49 8.51
CA ALA A 273 23.99 -12.09 8.56
C ALA A 273 22.49 -11.95 8.23
N LEU A 274 22.02 -12.62 7.18
CA LEU A 274 20.60 -12.65 6.81
C LEU A 274 19.76 -13.36 7.87
N CYS A 275 20.27 -14.43 8.49
CA CYS A 275 19.60 -15.09 9.61
C CYS A 275 19.44 -14.15 10.81
N THR A 276 20.50 -13.41 11.17
CA THR A 276 20.47 -12.39 12.23
C THR A 276 19.40 -11.33 11.95
N LEU A 277 19.32 -10.84 10.70
CA LEU A 277 18.33 -9.85 10.28
C LEU A 277 16.90 -10.40 10.29
N ALA A 278 16.72 -11.67 9.93
CA ALA A 278 15.42 -12.34 10.00
C ALA A 278 14.93 -12.39 11.45
N GLN A 279 15.79 -12.82 12.38
CA GLN A 279 15.50 -12.91 13.80
C GLN A 279 15.25 -11.52 14.42
N ALA A 280 16.09 -10.53 14.09
CA ALA A 280 15.94 -9.16 14.54
C ALA A 280 14.61 -8.53 14.07
N SER A 281 14.24 -8.78 12.82
CA SER A 281 12.97 -8.29 12.24
C SER A 281 11.77 -8.90 12.97
N LEU A 282 11.79 -10.20 13.27
CA LEU A 282 10.73 -10.85 14.06
C LEU A 282 10.68 -10.31 15.50
N ALA A 283 11.82 -10.13 16.17
CA ALA A 283 11.86 -9.57 17.51
C ALA A 283 11.29 -8.15 17.54
N CYS A 284 11.67 -7.31 16.58
CA CYS A 284 11.11 -5.97 16.42
C CYS A 284 9.60 -6.02 16.14
N ALA A 285 9.15 -6.93 15.28
CA ALA A 285 7.73 -7.12 15.00
C ALA A 285 6.94 -7.49 16.27
N LEU A 286 7.47 -8.39 17.11
CA LEU A 286 6.87 -8.77 18.39
C LEU A 286 6.81 -7.59 19.37
N GLN A 287 7.84 -6.73 19.40
CA GLN A 287 7.83 -5.52 20.24
C GLN A 287 6.74 -4.53 19.81
N VAL A 288 6.61 -4.25 18.50
CA VAL A 288 5.74 -3.16 18.00
C VAL A 288 4.31 -3.59 17.65
N CYS A 289 3.98 -4.88 17.70
CA CYS A 289 2.62 -5.36 17.47
C CYS A 289 1.73 -5.20 18.71
N THR A 290 0.41 -5.06 18.48
CA THR A 290 -0.59 -5.06 19.55
C THR A 290 -0.65 -6.43 20.24
N PHE A 291 -1.13 -6.46 21.49
CA PHE A 291 -1.23 -7.69 22.29
C PHE A 291 -1.89 -8.85 21.53
N THR A 292 -3.06 -8.62 20.93
CA THR A 292 -3.82 -9.63 20.17
C THR A 292 -3.02 -10.18 18.99
N ASN A 293 -2.27 -9.32 18.28
CA ASN A 293 -1.46 -9.72 17.15
C ASN A 293 -0.16 -10.39 17.59
N ARG A 294 0.38 -10.06 18.76
CA ARG A 294 1.62 -10.62 19.30
C ARG A 294 1.53 -12.12 19.51
N VAL A 295 0.46 -12.59 20.13
CA VAL A 295 0.20 -14.03 20.34
C VAL A 295 0.07 -14.75 19.00
N THR A 296 -0.66 -14.16 18.05
CA THR A 296 -0.84 -14.73 16.71
C THR A 296 0.48 -14.79 15.94
N LEU A 297 1.28 -13.72 16.00
CA LEU A 297 2.59 -13.64 15.35
C LEU A 297 3.57 -14.64 15.94
N ALA A 298 3.64 -14.74 17.27
CA ALA A 298 4.50 -15.72 17.95
C ALA A 298 4.10 -17.16 17.61
N ARG A 299 2.79 -17.46 17.59
CA ARG A 299 2.29 -18.79 17.16
C ARG A 299 2.70 -19.09 15.72
N ASN A 300 2.56 -18.12 14.82
CA ASN A 300 2.97 -18.28 13.42
C ASN A 300 4.49 -18.45 13.29
N ALA A 301 5.29 -17.72 14.07
CA ALA A 301 6.73 -17.88 14.11
C ALA A 301 7.14 -19.27 14.59
N LEU A 302 6.60 -19.75 15.71
CA LEU A 302 6.86 -21.09 16.25
C LEU A 302 6.38 -22.21 15.30
N ALA A 303 5.35 -21.95 14.50
CA ALA A 303 4.88 -22.86 13.47
C ALA A 303 5.69 -22.80 12.16
N GLY A 304 6.78 -22.04 12.11
CA GLY A 304 7.64 -21.93 10.93
C GLY A 304 7.06 -21.06 9.79
N LYS A 305 6.04 -20.24 10.06
CA LYS A 305 5.36 -19.41 9.04
C LYS A 305 5.96 -18.03 8.85
N VAL A 306 6.83 -17.59 9.76
CA VAL A 306 7.48 -16.26 9.73
C VAL A 306 8.99 -16.38 9.65
N LEU A 307 9.55 -17.40 10.27
CA LEU A 307 10.92 -17.83 10.09
C LEU A 307 10.88 -19.31 9.71
N ARG A 308 11.85 -19.76 8.91
CA ARG A 308 12.06 -21.19 8.74
C ARG A 308 12.38 -21.85 10.09
N PRO A 309 11.93 -23.09 10.35
CA PRO A 309 12.14 -23.76 11.62
C PRO A 309 13.60 -23.80 12.09
N GLU A 310 14.53 -23.99 11.17
CA GLU A 310 15.99 -24.00 11.42
C GLU A 310 16.57 -22.63 11.83
N HIS A 311 15.89 -21.54 11.51
CA HIS A 311 16.29 -20.18 11.90
C HIS A 311 15.64 -19.72 13.20
N ILE A 312 14.78 -20.54 13.81
CA ILE A 312 14.20 -20.28 15.13
C ILE A 312 15.27 -20.64 16.17
N PRO A 313 15.77 -19.67 16.95
CA PRO A 313 16.78 -19.96 17.96
C PRO A 313 16.17 -20.80 19.10
N PRO A 314 16.99 -21.60 19.82
CA PRO A 314 16.52 -22.34 20.98
C PRO A 314 15.93 -21.39 22.02
N LEU A 315 14.74 -21.72 22.52
CA LEU A 315 14.02 -20.87 23.47
C LEU A 315 14.79 -20.79 24.79
N SER A 316 14.84 -19.59 25.38
CA SER A 316 15.55 -19.32 26.63
C SER A 316 14.72 -18.41 27.52
N SER A 317 14.63 -18.75 28.81
CA SER A 317 14.02 -17.88 29.82
C SER A 317 14.97 -16.80 30.32
N ALA A 318 16.28 -16.93 30.06
CA ALA A 318 17.26 -15.94 30.48
C ALA A 318 17.17 -14.71 29.57
N PRO A 319 17.12 -13.48 30.12
CA PRO A 319 17.21 -12.28 29.32
C PRO A 319 18.58 -12.23 28.62
N ALA A 320 18.59 -11.73 27.37
CA ALA A 320 19.83 -11.53 26.63
C ALA A 320 20.78 -10.63 27.43
N ALA A 321 22.02 -11.10 27.65
CA ALA A 321 23.04 -10.28 28.30
C ALA A 321 23.47 -9.15 27.35
N GLU A 322 23.29 -7.90 27.78
CA GLU A 322 23.77 -6.69 27.08
C GLU A 322 25.30 -6.60 27.25
N GLN A 323 26.05 -7.42 26.51
CA GLN A 323 27.51 -7.36 26.50
C GLN A 323 28.03 -6.44 25.39
N HIS A 324 29.08 -5.69 25.70
CA HIS A 324 29.69 -4.68 24.84
C HIS A 324 30.22 -5.25 23.51
N SER A 325 29.50 -4.97 22.41
CA SER A 325 29.99 -4.36 21.14
C SER A 325 28.90 -4.40 20.04
N GLU A 326 27.62 -4.21 20.40
CA GLU A 326 26.48 -4.33 19.46
C GLU A 326 26.56 -3.33 18.30
N ALA A 327 27.14 -2.15 18.54
CA ALA A 327 27.39 -1.17 17.49
C ALA A 327 28.40 -1.66 16.43
N SER A 328 29.37 -2.50 16.82
CA SER A 328 30.33 -3.11 15.89
C SER A 328 29.69 -4.25 15.10
N GLU A 329 28.80 -5.03 15.72
CA GLU A 329 28.06 -6.10 15.04
C GLU A 329 27.08 -5.52 14.01
N ASP A 330 26.36 -4.46 14.35
CA ASP A 330 25.45 -3.77 13.42
C ASP A 330 26.19 -3.08 12.26
N ALA A 331 27.40 -2.56 12.50
CA ALA A 331 28.25 -2.04 11.44
C ALA A 331 28.72 -3.13 10.47
N ALA A 332 29.02 -4.34 10.97
CA ALA A 332 29.32 -5.49 10.13
C ALA A 332 28.11 -5.93 9.30
N LEU A 333 26.90 -5.96 9.89
CA LEU A 333 25.67 -6.25 9.16
C LEU A 333 25.40 -5.22 8.05
N LEU A 334 25.69 -3.93 8.31
CA LEU A 334 25.59 -2.89 7.31
C LEU A 334 26.57 -3.12 6.15
N HIS A 335 27.83 -3.43 6.45
CA HIS A 335 28.84 -3.76 5.45
C HIS A 335 28.41 -4.98 4.61
N ASP A 336 27.95 -6.04 5.26
CA ASP A 336 27.50 -7.25 4.57
C ASP A 336 26.33 -6.97 3.63
N LEU A 337 25.32 -6.20 4.05
CA LEU A 337 24.19 -5.86 3.18
C LEU A 337 24.54 -4.91 2.04
N LEU A 338 25.63 -4.15 2.13
CA LEU A 338 26.07 -3.26 1.06
C LEU A 338 26.98 -3.98 0.06
N HIS A 339 27.80 -4.93 0.51
CA HIS A 339 28.90 -5.50 -0.29
C HIS A 339 28.80 -7.02 -0.49
N THR A 340 28.55 -7.80 0.56
CA THR A 340 28.61 -9.27 0.53
C THR A 340 27.29 -9.88 0.03
N GLU A 341 26.17 -9.37 0.55
CA GLU A 341 24.80 -9.82 0.31
C GLU A 341 23.96 -8.65 -0.20
N PRO A 342 24.30 -8.07 -1.35
CA PRO A 342 23.90 -6.72 -1.71
C PRO A 342 22.38 -6.56 -1.75
N LEU A 343 21.89 -5.65 -0.91
CA LEU A 343 20.64 -4.95 -1.06
C LEU A 343 20.94 -3.52 -1.52
N ARG A 344 19.94 -2.84 -2.09
CA ARG A 344 20.10 -1.44 -2.44
C ARG A 344 20.40 -0.60 -1.19
N PRO A 345 21.23 0.46 -1.29
CA PRO A 345 21.58 1.27 -0.14
C PRO A 345 20.36 1.81 0.62
N GLU A 346 19.34 2.28 -0.10
CA GLU A 346 18.10 2.73 0.51
C GLU A 346 17.37 1.61 1.25
N ALA A 347 17.34 0.38 0.71
CA ALA A 347 16.71 -0.75 1.37
C ALA A 347 17.45 -1.14 2.66
N THR A 348 18.78 -1.19 2.59
CA THR A 348 19.65 -1.45 3.74
C THR A 348 19.43 -0.44 4.86
N VAL A 349 19.42 0.86 4.52
CA VAL A 349 19.18 1.94 5.49
C VAL A 349 17.76 1.88 6.06
N GLY A 350 16.75 1.63 5.22
CA GLY A 350 15.35 1.53 5.66
C GLY A 350 15.13 0.43 6.70
N VAL A 351 15.74 -0.74 6.51
CA VAL A 351 15.63 -1.86 7.45
C VAL A 351 16.50 -1.63 8.69
N LEU A 352 17.82 -1.52 8.51
CA LEU A 352 18.75 -1.49 9.65
C LEU A 352 18.61 -0.20 10.46
N HIS A 353 18.63 0.94 9.78
CA HIS A 353 18.76 2.22 10.46
C HIS A 353 17.40 2.81 10.86
N VAL A 354 16.40 2.75 9.98
CA VAL A 354 15.09 3.36 10.29
C VAL A 354 14.24 2.44 11.17
N ALA A 355 14.18 1.14 10.86
CA ALA A 355 13.30 0.21 11.57
C ALA A 355 13.95 -0.43 12.82
N LEU A 356 15.15 -1.00 12.69
CA LEU A 356 15.76 -1.81 13.75
C LEU A 356 16.56 -0.98 14.77
N ARG A 357 17.37 0.00 14.33
CA ARG A 357 18.22 0.83 15.22
C ARG A 357 17.42 1.56 16.30
N LYS A 358 16.23 2.05 15.99
CA LYS A 358 15.34 2.74 16.96
C LYS A 358 14.86 1.84 18.10
N ARG A 359 15.00 0.52 17.97
CA ARG A 359 14.59 -0.49 18.95
C ARG A 359 15.77 -1.23 19.58
N GLY A 360 16.99 -0.69 19.42
CA GLY A 360 18.21 -1.23 20.03
C GLY A 360 19.21 -1.82 19.04
N GLY A 361 18.90 -1.85 17.74
CA GLY A 361 19.80 -2.41 16.73
C GLY A 361 19.53 -3.87 16.41
N ALA A 362 20.00 -4.34 15.25
CA ALA A 362 19.66 -5.66 14.75
C ALA A 362 20.25 -6.77 15.63
N SER A 363 21.49 -6.59 16.09
CA SER A 363 22.21 -7.60 16.86
C SER A 363 21.65 -7.81 18.27
N LEU A 364 21.20 -6.74 18.94
CA LEU A 364 20.51 -6.85 20.22
C LEU A 364 19.12 -7.51 20.06
N LEU A 365 18.39 -7.12 19.03
CA LEU A 365 17.05 -7.65 18.76
C LEU A 365 17.08 -9.15 18.46
N SER A 366 18.03 -9.63 17.67
CA SER A 366 18.19 -11.07 17.40
C SER A 366 18.49 -11.85 18.68
N LYS A 367 19.38 -11.35 19.55
CA LYS A 367 19.71 -11.94 20.86
C LYS A 367 18.52 -11.99 21.81
N ARG A 368 17.58 -11.04 21.72
CA ARG A 368 16.35 -10.99 22.54
C ARG A 368 15.23 -11.91 22.03
N LEU A 369 15.27 -12.35 20.77
CA LEU A 369 14.22 -13.18 20.17
C LEU A 369 13.91 -14.47 20.97
N PRO A 370 14.91 -15.26 21.45
CA PRO A 370 14.67 -16.45 22.25
C PRO A 370 13.77 -16.20 23.47
N SER A 371 14.03 -15.12 24.20
CA SER A 371 13.27 -14.75 25.39
C SER A 371 11.85 -14.30 25.05
N TYR A 372 11.66 -13.60 23.93
CA TYR A 372 10.33 -13.21 23.45
C TYR A 372 9.50 -14.41 23.02
N LEU A 373 10.09 -15.35 22.28
CA LEU A 373 9.39 -16.56 21.86
C LEU A 373 9.10 -17.50 23.04
N TYR A 374 10.03 -17.62 24.00
CA TYR A 374 9.80 -18.38 25.23
C TYR A 374 8.60 -17.82 25.99
N THR A 375 8.56 -16.51 26.23
CA THR A 375 7.46 -15.86 26.95
C THR A 375 6.13 -16.04 26.20
N ALA A 376 6.13 -15.85 24.87
CA ALA A 376 4.93 -16.07 24.08
C ALA A 376 4.45 -17.54 24.10
N GLN A 377 5.37 -18.50 24.17
CA GLN A 377 5.04 -19.91 24.35
C GLN A 377 4.39 -20.17 25.72
N GLN A 378 4.90 -19.56 26.79
CA GLN A 378 4.28 -19.67 28.13
C GLN A 378 2.85 -19.13 28.13
N MET A 379 2.61 -17.97 27.50
CA MET A 379 1.26 -17.42 27.36
C MET A 379 0.31 -18.34 26.58
N LEU A 380 0.80 -18.95 25.49
CA LEU A 380 0.02 -19.92 24.71
C LEU A 380 -0.35 -21.18 25.51
N GLN A 381 0.43 -21.50 26.55
CA GLN A 381 0.19 -22.61 27.47
C GLN A 381 -0.71 -22.22 28.66
N GLY A 382 -1.18 -20.97 28.73
CA GLY A 382 -2.04 -20.49 29.81
C GLY A 382 -1.27 -20.06 31.07
N ASN A 383 0.06 -19.94 31.00
CA ASN A 383 0.86 -19.43 32.11
C ASN A 383 0.83 -17.90 32.08
N ASP A 384 0.20 -17.32 33.11
CA ASP A 384 0.01 -15.88 33.25
C ASP A 384 1.38 -15.21 33.51
N THR A 385 1.96 -14.64 32.46
CA THR A 385 3.30 -14.00 32.51
C THR A 385 3.13 -12.49 32.43
N ALA A 386 3.28 -11.83 33.59
CA ALA A 386 3.04 -10.40 33.81
C ALA A 386 3.95 -9.44 33.01
N TRP A 387 4.93 -9.95 32.24
CA TRP A 387 5.90 -9.10 31.54
C TRP A 387 5.36 -8.45 30.25
N PHE A 388 4.23 -8.92 29.72
CA PHE A 388 3.64 -8.34 28.50
C PHE A 388 2.57 -7.26 28.74
N ALA A 389 2.22 -6.98 30.00
CA ALA A 389 1.20 -5.99 30.39
C ALA A 389 1.74 -4.56 30.59
N TYR A 390 3.05 -4.34 30.45
CA TYR A 390 3.66 -3.03 30.63
C TYR A 390 4.27 -2.55 29.31
N GLU A 391 3.59 -1.61 28.65
CA GLU A 391 4.15 -0.30 28.22
C GLU A 391 3.24 0.53 27.29
N ASP A 392 2.12 0.01 26.75
CA ASP A 392 1.28 0.81 25.81
C ASP A 392 -0.25 0.73 26.03
N ASP A 393 -0.75 0.11 27.11
CA ASP A 393 -2.18 0.14 27.49
C ASP A 393 -2.58 1.41 28.26
N ALA A 394 -1.75 2.47 28.21
CA ALA A 394 -2.28 3.81 28.42
C ALA A 394 -3.12 4.14 27.16
N PRO A 395 -4.43 4.42 27.29
CA PRO A 395 -5.25 4.74 26.13
C PRO A 395 -4.58 5.89 25.38
N ALA A 396 -4.34 5.68 24.08
CA ALA A 396 -3.73 6.61 23.14
C ALA A 396 -4.54 7.93 23.05
N ALA A 397 -4.43 8.76 24.09
CA ALA A 397 -5.03 10.09 24.14
C ALA A 397 -4.19 11.13 23.39
N GLU A 398 -2.96 10.79 22.95
CA GLU A 398 -2.02 11.75 22.35
C GLU A 398 -1.33 11.26 21.06
N ALA A 399 -2.04 10.49 20.23
CA ALA A 399 -1.62 10.33 18.82
C ALA A 399 -2.39 11.36 17.96
N PRO A 400 -1.71 12.26 17.22
CA PRO A 400 -2.40 13.23 16.37
C PRO A 400 -3.21 12.50 15.30
N ARG A 401 -4.54 12.62 15.40
CA ARG A 401 -5.51 12.07 14.45
C ARG A 401 -5.24 12.69 13.07
N SER A 402 -4.88 11.84 12.11
CA SER A 402 -4.79 12.25 10.70
C SER A 402 -6.19 12.57 10.19
N VAL A 403 -6.42 13.85 9.87
CA VAL A 403 -7.60 14.33 9.14
C VAL A 403 -7.40 13.97 7.66
N LYS A 404 -7.99 12.86 7.22
CA LYS A 404 -8.46 12.61 5.86
C LYS A 404 -9.21 11.28 5.80
N THR A 405 -10.41 11.30 6.36
CA THR A 405 -11.53 10.41 6.00
C THR A 405 -12.76 11.29 5.90
N LEU A 406 -12.93 11.89 4.72
CA LEU A 406 -14.19 12.22 4.06
C LEU A 406 -13.90 12.30 2.57
#